data_AF-A0A6L7KKA7-F1
#
_entry.id   AF-A0A6L7KKA7-F1
#
_cell.length_a   1.000
_cell.length_b   1.000
_cell.length_c   1.000
_cell.angle_alpha   90.00
_cell.angle_beta   90.00
_cell.angle_gamma   90.00
#
_symmetry.space_group_name_H-M   'P 1'
#
loop_
_entity.id
_entity.type
_entity.pdbx_description
1 polymer ?
#
loop_
_entity_poly.entity_id
_entity_poly.type
_entity_poly.pdbx_seq_one_letter_code
_entity_poly.pdbx_strand_id
1 'polypeptide(L)'
;MTRHALLAMNQAVRFSGWNDDVRATALCPGAIATDLVAGIPGATPKAGRLQPDTVADIVAFPMSLPNQASVPEAIANTRLESPI
;
A
#
# COMPACT_ATOMS: atom_id res chain seq x y z
N MET A 1 -7.32 12.45 -7.78
CA MET A 1 -7.44 11.78 -9.11
C MET A 1 -6.32 10.80 -9.39
N THR A 2 -5.03 11.18 -9.34
CA THR A 2 -3.90 10.30 -9.75
C THR A 2 -3.77 9.00 -8.95
N ARG A 3 -3.98 9.01 -7.62
CA ARG A 3 -3.96 7.78 -6.80
C ARG A 3 -5.03 6.77 -7.21
N HIS A 4 -6.23 7.23 -7.54
CA HIS A 4 -7.32 6.36 -8.01
C HIS A 4 -6.99 5.74 -9.38
N ALA A 5 -6.33 6.50 -10.26
CA ALA A 5 -5.85 5.97 -11.54
C ALA A 5 -4.81 4.85 -11.37
N LEU A 6 -3.90 4.98 -10.39
CA LEU A 6 -2.92 3.92 -10.07
C LEU A 6 -3.59 2.66 -9.50
N LEU A 7 -4.63 2.80 -8.69
CA LEU A 7 -5.43 1.64 -8.22
C LEU A 7 -6.12 0.93 -9.38
N ALA A 8 -6.76 1.69 -10.28
CA ALA A 8 -7.38 1.14 -11.48
C ALA A 8 -6.35 0.45 -12.39
N MET A 9 -5.16 1.04 -12.55
CA MET A 9 -4.05 0.44 -13.30
C MET A 9 -3.58 -0.87 -12.67
N ASN A 10 -3.41 -0.93 -11.35
CA ASN A 10 -3.05 -2.17 -10.65
C ASN A 10 -4.09 -3.27 -10.91
N GLN A 11 -5.38 -2.92 -10.89
CA GLN A 11 -6.43 -3.87 -11.22
C GLN A 11 -6.36 -4.35 -12.67
N ALA A 12 -6.07 -3.46 -13.63
CA ALA A 12 -5.86 -3.85 -15.02
C ALA A 12 -4.69 -4.83 -15.20
N VAL A 13 -3.57 -4.60 -14.50
CA VAL A 13 -2.41 -5.51 -14.50
C VAL A 13 -2.79 -6.90 -13.98
N ARG A 14 -3.60 -6.98 -12.91
CA ARG A 14 -4.09 -8.26 -12.38
C ARG A 14 -4.92 -9.02 -13.40
N PHE A 15 -5.80 -8.33 -14.13
CA PHE A 15 -6.60 -8.95 -15.17
C PHE A 15 -5.76 -9.41 -16.35
N SER A 16 -4.83 -8.59 -16.83
CA SER A 16 -3.98 -8.94 -17.97
C SER A 16 -3.02 -10.09 -17.66
N GLY A 17 -2.49 -10.15 -16.44
CA GLY A 17 -1.50 -11.15 -16.03
C GLY A 17 -2.08 -12.44 -15.43
N TRP A 18 -3.41 -12.56 -15.31
CA TRP A 18 -4.05 -13.66 -14.58
C TRP A 18 -3.67 -15.05 -15.11
N ASN A 19 -3.64 -15.21 -16.44
CA ASN A 19 -3.31 -16.48 -17.08
C ASN A 19 -1.80 -16.78 -17.09
N ASP A 20 -0.97 -15.80 -16.73
CA ASP A 20 0.49 -15.91 -16.66
C ASP A 20 0.98 -16.09 -15.21
N ASP A 21 0.06 -16.40 -14.27
CA ASP A 21 0.34 -16.49 -12.83
C ASP A 21 0.93 -15.20 -12.22
N VAL A 22 0.73 -14.06 -12.86
CA VAL A 22 1.21 -12.76 -12.37
C VAL A 22 0.21 -12.18 -11.37
N ARG A 23 0.71 -11.89 -10.15
CA ARG A 23 -0.03 -11.18 -9.11
C ARG A 23 0.46 -9.74 -9.00
N ALA A 24 -0.47 -8.82 -8.77
CA ALA A 24 -0.16 -7.42 -8.49
C ALA A 24 -0.91 -6.94 -7.25
N THR A 25 -0.22 -6.19 -6.40
CA THR A 25 -0.71 -5.68 -5.12
C THR A 25 -0.43 -4.18 -5.03
N ALA A 26 -1.48 -3.38 -4.85
CA ALA A 26 -1.32 -1.96 -4.55
C ALA A 26 -1.06 -1.77 -3.05
N LEU A 27 0.12 -1.25 -2.71
CA LEU A 27 0.47 -0.89 -1.34
C LEU A 27 0.01 0.54 -1.04
N CYS A 28 -0.84 0.69 -0.02
CA CYS A 28 -1.45 1.96 0.35
C CYS A 28 -1.13 2.32 1.82
N PRO A 29 0.15 2.60 2.15
CA PRO A 29 0.52 3.02 3.49
C PRO A 29 0.18 4.50 3.75
N GLY A 30 -0.13 4.79 5.01
CA GLY A 30 -0.13 6.14 5.58
C GLY A 30 1.29 6.71 5.73
N ALA A 31 1.45 7.72 6.59
CA ALA A 31 2.74 8.35 6.80
C ALA A 31 3.77 7.37 7.41
N ILE A 32 4.94 7.26 6.77
CA ILE A 32 6.05 6.40 7.18
C ILE A 32 7.14 7.25 7.83
N ALA A 33 7.82 6.74 8.85
CA ALA A 33 8.87 7.44 9.60
C ALA A 33 10.19 7.56 8.81
N THR A 34 10.14 8.10 7.58
CA THR A 34 11.30 8.46 6.76
C THR A 34 11.44 9.98 6.63
N ASP A 35 12.57 10.43 6.11
CA ASP A 35 12.84 11.86 5.89
C ASP A 35 11.97 12.48 4.79
N LEU A 36 11.34 11.64 3.94
CA LEU A 36 10.48 12.07 2.82
C LEU A 36 9.25 12.87 3.27
N VAL A 37 8.84 12.74 4.53
CA VAL A 37 7.66 13.41 5.09
C VAL A 37 8.01 14.38 6.24
N ALA A 38 9.30 14.65 6.49
CA ALA A 38 9.74 15.45 7.63
C ALA A 38 9.32 16.94 7.55
N GLY A 39 9.10 17.48 6.34
CA GLY A 39 8.73 18.88 6.11
C GLY A 39 7.37 19.09 5.46
N ILE A 40 6.55 18.05 5.32
CA ILE A 40 5.24 18.16 4.65
C ILE A 40 4.20 18.70 5.64
N PRO A 41 3.59 19.87 5.39
CA PRO A 41 2.52 20.40 6.24
C PRO A 41 1.36 19.41 6.35
N GLY A 42 0.86 19.19 7.57
CA GLY A 42 -0.25 18.27 7.84
C GLY A 42 0.13 16.78 7.87
N ALA A 43 1.40 16.42 7.64
CA ALA A 43 1.87 15.05 7.81
C ALA A 43 1.73 14.58 9.27
N THR A 44 1.52 13.27 9.45
CA THR A 44 1.41 12.68 10.79
C THR A 44 2.65 13.00 11.63
N PRO A 45 2.52 13.38 12.93
CA PRO A 45 3.67 13.54 13.82
C PRO A 45 4.52 12.27 13.87
N LYS A 46 5.84 12.40 14.05
CA LYS A 46 6.78 11.26 13.96
C LYS A 46 6.37 10.06 14.81
N ALA A 47 5.87 10.31 16.03
CA ALA A 47 5.41 9.26 16.96
C ALA A 47 4.19 8.46 16.47
N GLY A 48 3.39 9.01 15.54
CA GLY A 48 2.21 8.36 14.97
C GLY A 48 2.41 7.79 13.57
N ARG A 49 3.66 7.70 13.08
CA ARG A 49 3.98 7.17 11.74
C ARG A 49 4.24 5.66 11.79
N LEU A 50 3.95 4.97 10.69
CA LEU A 50 4.40 3.59 10.48
C LEU A 50 5.93 3.55 10.47
N GLN A 51 6.51 2.54 11.10
CA GLN A 51 7.94 2.28 10.97
C GLN A 51 8.23 1.63 9.61
N PRO A 52 9.38 1.92 8.98
CA PRO A 52 9.77 1.30 7.71
C PRO A 52 9.75 -0.23 7.75
N ASP A 53 10.20 -0.82 8.85
CA ASP A 53 10.23 -2.29 9.03
C ASP A 53 8.81 -2.88 8.99
N THR A 54 7.83 -2.22 9.60
CA THR A 54 6.43 -2.63 9.51
C THR A 54 5.90 -2.59 8.07
N VAL A 55 6.33 -1.60 7.27
CA VAL A 55 5.95 -1.54 5.85
C VAL A 55 6.63 -2.67 5.07
N ALA A 56 7.87 -3.02 5.40
CA ALA A 56 8.55 -4.16 4.81
C ALA A 56 7.80 -5.48 5.09
N ASP A 57 7.31 -5.69 6.31
CA ASP A 57 6.50 -6.86 6.66
C ASP A 57 5.18 -6.90 5.85
N ILE A 58 4.53 -5.74 5.65
CA ILE A 58 3.34 -5.63 4.82
C ILE A 58 3.63 -6.00 3.36
N VAL A 59 4.82 -5.66 2.83
CA VAL A 59 5.25 -6.06 1.48
C VAL A 59 5.57 -7.56 1.44
N ALA A 60 6.21 -8.09 2.48
CA ALA A 60 6.59 -9.50 2.57
C ALA A 60 5.37 -10.43 2.60
N PHE A 61 4.28 -10.00 3.24
CA PHE A 61 3.05 -10.78 3.36
C PHE A 61 2.51 -11.28 2.00
N PRO A 62 2.13 -10.45 1.01
CA PRO A 62 1.61 -10.92 -0.27
C PRO A 62 2.62 -11.76 -1.06
N MET A 63 3.93 -11.50 -0.90
CA MET A 63 4.99 -12.29 -1.54
C MET A 63 5.10 -13.70 -0.94
N SER A 64 4.82 -13.85 0.36
CA SER A 64 4.86 -15.14 1.06
C SER A 64 3.68 -16.06 0.72
N LEU A 65 2.61 -15.49 0.16
CA LEU A 65 1.39 -16.23 -0.15
C LEU A 65 1.52 -17.06 -1.43
N PRO A 66 0.84 -18.23 -1.50
CA PRO A 66 0.80 -19.04 -2.71
C PRO A 66 -0.05 -18.36 -3.81
N ASN A 67 0.08 -18.79 -5.07
CA ASN A 67 -0.52 -18.09 -6.21
C ASN A 67 -2.05 -17.93 -6.14
N GLN A 68 -2.77 -18.88 -5.55
CA GLN A 68 -4.22 -18.80 -5.35
C GLN A 68 -4.65 -17.74 -4.33
N ALA A 69 -3.73 -17.22 -3.52
CA ALA A 69 -3.97 -16.18 -2.54
C ALA A 69 -3.50 -14.82 -3.08
N SER A 70 -4.29 -14.28 -4.01
CA SER A 70 -4.11 -12.94 -4.56
C SER A 70 -4.59 -11.88 -3.56
N VAL A 71 -3.71 -10.95 -3.16
CA VAL A 71 -4.03 -9.78 -2.35
C VAL A 71 -3.98 -8.54 -3.25
N PRO A 72 -5.12 -8.00 -3.72
CA PRO A 72 -5.12 -6.92 -4.69
C PRO A 72 -4.63 -5.59 -4.12
N GLU A 73 -4.89 -5.36 -2.84
CA GLU A 73 -4.61 -4.11 -2.12
C GLU A 73 -4.21 -4.41 -0.68
N ALA A 74 -3.24 -3.66 -0.17
CA ALA A 74 -2.87 -3.66 1.25
C ALA A 74 -2.91 -2.23 1.77
N ILE A 75 -3.97 -1.91 2.52
CA ILE A 75 -4.22 -0.59 3.09
C ILE A 75 -3.75 -0.59 4.54
N ALA A 76 -2.83 0.31 4.88
CA ALA A 76 -2.26 0.43 6.21
C ALA A 76 -2.28 1.89 6.65
N ASN A 77 -3.30 2.28 7.41
CA ASN A 77 -3.49 3.65 7.85
C ASN A 77 -3.05 3.86 9.30
N THR A 78 -2.54 5.05 9.61
CA THR A 78 -2.11 5.44 10.97
C THR A 78 -3.16 6.26 11.71
N ARG A 79 -4.27 6.57 11.04
CA ARG A 79 -5.35 7.43 11.53
C ARG A 79 -6.68 6.84 11.10
N LEU A 80 -7.72 7.04 11.88
CA LEU A 80 -9.08 6.73 11.43
C LEU A 80 -9.45 7.67 10.27
N GLU A 81 -10.06 7.13 9.22
CA GLU A 81 -10.55 7.96 8.11
C GLU A 81 -11.64 8.92 8.59
N SER A 82 -11.69 10.11 7.98
CA SER A 82 -12.83 11.00 8.16
C SER A 82 -14.08 10.33 7.58
N PRO A 83 -15.24 10.38 8.27
CA PRO A 83 -16.49 9.84 7.74
C PRO A 83 -17.02 10.63 6.53
N ILE A 84 -16.40 11.77 6.20
CA ILE A 84 -16.75 12.69 5.11
C ILE A 84 -15.52 13.14 4.34
#